data_AF-A0A0R1W7S4-F1
#
_entry.id   AF-A0A0R1W7S4-F1
#
_cell.length_a   1.000
_cell.length_b   1.000
_cell.length_c   1.000
_cell.angle_alpha   90.00
_cell.angle_beta   90.00
_cell.angle_gamma   90.00
#
_symmetry.space_group_name_H-M   'P 1'
#
loop_
_entity.id
_entity.type
_entity.pdbx_description
1 polymer ?
#
loop_
_entity_poly.entity_id
_entity_poly.type
_entity_poly.pdbx_seq_one_letter_code
_entity_poly.pdbx_strand_id
1 'polypeptide(L)'
;MTNKIGVITMSILGTQTCAVCGKQITPPHSRYRIENDEVICNSCYKEAQIQPGQMHFGKIKMTSGQIKKQIRDIDKQAKLVERKASSIEIQLSATGVSAAAVSKVSKEQLAAVGLSIRGSERIITALFGTFEGSECLLMATHKKIMLLSEETLTTYDLPSVSKLVVHDAVVDFKFNAIPVTVHGDDTALAQKFVATVQEELVKYQV
;
A
#
# COMPACT_ATOMS: atom_id res chain seq x y z
N MET A 1 23.22 -7.88 -70.13
CA MET A 1 22.99 -8.64 -68.88
C MET A 1 24.09 -8.29 -67.90
N THR A 2 23.81 -7.46 -66.91
CA THR A 2 24.71 -7.20 -65.77
C THR A 2 23.84 -7.11 -64.52
N ASN A 3 23.78 -8.23 -63.81
CA ASN A 3 23.14 -8.36 -62.51
C ASN A 3 23.81 -7.40 -61.52
N LYS A 4 23.09 -6.36 -61.11
CA LYS A 4 23.41 -5.64 -59.88
C LYS A 4 22.90 -6.49 -58.73
N ILE A 5 23.81 -7.25 -58.14
CA ILE A 5 23.62 -7.86 -56.82
C ILE A 5 23.39 -6.69 -55.86
N GLY A 6 22.14 -6.55 -55.41
CA GLY A 6 21.79 -5.66 -54.32
C GLY A 6 22.57 -6.09 -53.10
N VAL A 7 23.54 -5.27 -52.71
CA VAL A 7 24.25 -5.40 -51.43
C VAL A 7 23.18 -5.26 -50.35
N ILE A 8 22.80 -6.39 -49.75
CA ILE A 8 22.03 -6.42 -48.51
C ILE A 8 22.97 -5.86 -47.45
N THR A 9 22.83 -4.57 -47.15
CA THR A 9 23.41 -3.96 -45.96
C THR A 9 22.68 -4.56 -44.75
N MET A 10 23.17 -5.70 -44.25
CA MET A 10 22.90 -6.12 -42.88
C MET A 10 23.50 -5.05 -41.98
N SER A 11 22.69 -4.07 -41.62
CA SER A 11 23.03 -3.08 -40.60
C SER A 11 23.38 -3.85 -39.33
N ILE A 12 24.64 -3.74 -38.92
CA ILE A 12 25.08 -4.04 -37.56
C ILE A 12 24.03 -3.42 -36.65
N LEU A 13 23.35 -4.24 -35.83
CA LEU A 13 22.41 -3.78 -34.81
C LEU A 13 23.21 -2.97 -33.79
N GLY A 14 23.51 -1.72 -34.15
CA GLY A 14 24.24 -0.78 -33.32
C GLY A 14 23.54 -0.66 -31.99
N THR A 15 24.32 -0.43 -30.94
CA THR A 15 23.79 -0.12 -29.62
C THR A 15 22.79 1.03 -29.74
N GLN A 16 21.61 0.84 -29.16
CA GLN A 16 20.54 1.84 -29.17
C GLN A 16 20.42 2.45 -27.79
N THR A 17 20.07 3.73 -27.71
CA THR A 17 19.93 4.41 -26.43
C THR A 17 18.49 4.27 -25.92
N CYS A 18 18.33 3.90 -24.65
CA CYS A 18 17.03 3.88 -24.01
C CYS A 18 16.45 5.30 -23.95
N ALA A 19 15.30 5.53 -24.57
CA ALA A 19 14.64 6.85 -24.57
C ALA A 19 14.18 7.30 -23.17
N VAL A 20 14.03 6.36 -22.21
CA VAL A 20 13.61 6.67 -20.85
C VAL A 20 14.79 7.00 -19.93
N CYS A 21 15.84 6.17 -19.93
CA CYS A 21 16.94 6.25 -18.97
C CYS A 21 18.33 6.52 -19.58
N GLY A 22 18.45 6.64 -20.90
CA GLY A 22 19.71 6.93 -21.59
C GLY A 22 20.74 5.79 -21.61
N LYS A 23 20.43 4.63 -21.01
CA LYS A 23 21.33 3.46 -21.05
C LYS A 23 21.49 2.94 -22.47
N GLN A 24 22.70 2.56 -22.85
CA GLN A 24 22.94 1.83 -24.10
C GLN A 24 22.41 0.40 -23.99
N ILE A 25 21.73 -0.06 -25.03
CA ILE A 25 21.04 -1.34 -25.10
C ILE A 25 21.55 -2.09 -26.33
N THR A 26 21.93 -3.35 -26.15
CA THR A 26 22.26 -4.26 -27.24
C THR A 26 21.01 -5.04 -27.66
N PRO A 27 20.50 -4.89 -28.90
CA PRO A 27 19.41 -5.70 -29.42
C PRO A 27 19.80 -7.19 -29.52
N PRO A 28 18.84 -8.14 -29.62
CA PRO A 28 17.38 -7.96 -29.67
C PRO A 28 16.65 -8.22 -28.33
N HIS A 29 17.30 -8.81 -27.33
CA HIS A 29 16.62 -9.33 -26.12
C HIS A 29 16.32 -8.28 -25.05
N SER A 30 16.94 -7.10 -25.16
CA SER A 30 16.91 -6.08 -24.12
C SER A 30 16.08 -4.85 -24.47
N ARG A 31 15.32 -4.90 -25.59
CA ARG A 31 14.62 -3.76 -26.18
C ARG A 31 13.12 -3.96 -26.33
N TYR A 32 12.36 -2.92 -26.02
CA TYR A 32 10.94 -2.80 -26.37
C TYR A 32 10.76 -1.56 -27.23
N ARG A 33 9.88 -1.64 -28.23
CA ARG A 33 9.53 -0.48 -29.06
C ARG A 33 8.36 0.24 -28.46
N ILE A 34 8.41 1.57 -28.48
CA ILE A 34 7.33 2.43 -27.99
C ILE A 34 6.76 3.27 -29.15
N GLU A 35 5.84 4.17 -28.85
CA GLU A 35 5.29 5.09 -29.84
C GLU A 35 6.42 5.94 -30.45
N ASN A 36 6.36 6.21 -31.77
CA ASN A 36 7.42 6.88 -32.56
C ASN A 36 8.72 6.07 -32.83
N ASP A 37 8.68 4.74 -32.71
CA ASP A 37 9.83 3.84 -32.97
C ASP A 37 11.06 4.08 -32.06
N GLU A 38 10.88 4.82 -30.97
CA GLU A 38 11.85 4.89 -29.88
C GLU A 38 12.00 3.53 -29.18
N VAL A 39 13.14 3.33 -28.53
CA VAL A 39 13.46 2.09 -27.83
C VAL A 39 13.62 2.31 -26.34
N ILE A 40 13.07 1.39 -25.55
CA ILE A 40 13.26 1.34 -24.10
C ILE A 40 13.95 0.03 -23.69
N CYS A 41 14.69 0.09 -22.59
CA CYS A 41 15.37 -1.09 -22.05
C CYS A 41 14.41 -1.96 -21.22
N ASN A 42 14.77 -3.23 -21.02
CA ASN A 42 14.00 -4.18 -20.21
C ASN A 42 13.76 -3.71 -18.76
N SER A 43 14.73 -3.01 -18.16
CA SER A 43 14.57 -2.42 -16.82
C SER A 43 13.40 -1.43 -16.79
N CYS A 44 13.40 -0.44 -17.68
CA CYS A 44 12.35 0.57 -17.76
C CYS A 44 10.99 -0.04 -18.14
N TYR A 45 10.98 -1.07 -18.99
CA TYR A 45 9.75 -1.80 -19.31
C TYR A 45 9.13 -2.45 -18.05
N LYS A 46 9.94 -3.15 -17.25
CA LYS A 46 9.50 -3.81 -16.01
C LYS A 46 9.10 -2.79 -14.94
N GLU A 47 9.92 -1.76 -14.72
CA GLU A 47 9.66 -0.69 -13.74
C GLU A 47 8.37 0.08 -14.06
N ALA A 48 8.08 0.29 -15.35
CA ALA A 48 6.87 0.98 -15.76
C ALA A 48 5.61 0.12 -15.56
N GLN A 49 5.71 -1.18 -15.30
CA GLN A 49 4.55 -2.07 -15.15
C GLN A 49 3.54 -1.95 -16.30
N ILE A 50 4.05 -1.94 -17.54
CA ILE A 50 3.23 -1.80 -18.75
C ILE A 50 2.19 -2.93 -18.82
N GLN A 51 0.92 -2.55 -18.92
CA GLN A 51 -0.20 -3.47 -19.01
C GLN A 51 -0.35 -4.02 -20.43
N PRO A 52 -0.87 -5.25 -20.62
CA PRO A 52 -1.07 -5.82 -21.96
C PRO A 52 -1.91 -4.95 -22.90
N GLY A 53 -2.93 -4.26 -22.38
CA GLY A 53 -3.77 -3.34 -23.16
C GLY A 53 -3.05 -2.07 -23.64
N GLN A 54 -1.88 -1.77 -23.08
CA GLN A 54 -1.00 -0.69 -23.53
C GLN A 54 -0.07 -1.15 -24.67
N MET A 55 -0.20 -2.38 -25.16
CA MET A 55 0.55 -2.88 -26.32
C MET A 55 -0.31 -2.97 -27.58
N HIS A 56 0.29 -2.70 -28.74
CA HIS A 56 -0.34 -2.86 -30.04
C HIS A 56 0.71 -3.16 -31.11
N PHE A 57 0.52 -4.25 -31.85
CA PHE A 57 1.46 -4.74 -32.86
C PHE A 57 2.92 -4.83 -32.35
N GLY A 58 3.12 -5.28 -31.11
CA GLY A 58 4.45 -5.40 -30.50
C GLY A 58 5.12 -4.05 -30.13
N LYS A 59 4.38 -2.94 -30.19
CA LYS A 59 4.79 -1.62 -29.70
C LYS A 59 3.97 -1.21 -28.48
N ILE A 60 4.58 -0.48 -27.56
CA ILE A 60 3.91 0.11 -26.41
C ILE A 60 3.27 1.43 -26.85
N LYS A 61 1.96 1.62 -26.62
CA LYS A 61 1.18 2.84 -26.92
C LYS A 61 1.44 3.95 -25.91
N MET A 62 2.72 4.25 -25.67
CA MET A 62 3.14 5.32 -24.78
C MET A 62 4.41 5.95 -25.35
N THR A 63 4.57 7.25 -25.15
CA THR A 63 5.83 7.95 -25.40
C THR A 63 6.83 7.71 -24.27
N SER A 64 8.12 7.94 -24.54
CA SER A 64 9.18 7.84 -23.52
C SER A 64 8.92 8.77 -22.33
N GLY A 65 8.36 9.96 -22.58
CA GLY A 65 7.92 10.90 -21.55
C GLY A 65 6.83 10.34 -20.64
N GLN A 66 5.82 9.67 -21.21
CA GLN A 66 4.75 9.02 -20.44
C GLN A 66 5.28 7.86 -19.60
N ILE A 67 6.15 7.02 -20.16
CA ILE A 67 6.76 5.89 -19.44
C ILE A 67 7.63 6.39 -18.28
N LYS A 68 8.46 7.42 -18.53
CA LYS A 68 9.29 8.04 -17.49
C LYS A 68 8.45 8.65 -16.37
N LYS A 69 7.31 9.26 -16.70
CA LYS A 69 6.35 9.75 -15.71
C LYS A 69 5.75 8.60 -14.90
N GLN A 70 5.30 7.53 -15.56
CA GLN A 70 4.69 6.37 -14.91
C GLN A 70 5.66 5.71 -13.91
N ILE A 71 6.92 5.46 -14.30
CA ILE A 71 7.96 4.94 -13.38
C ILE A 71 8.11 5.85 -12.16
N ARG A 72 8.24 7.17 -12.39
CA ARG A 72 8.39 8.14 -11.30
C ARG A 72 7.18 8.13 -10.35
N ASP A 73 5.98 7.99 -10.89
CA ASP A 73 4.75 7.99 -10.10
C ASP A 73 4.62 6.69 -9.28
N ILE A 74 4.99 5.53 -9.85
CA ILE A 74 5.11 4.25 -9.14
C ILE A 74 6.14 4.36 -8.00
N ASP A 75 7.35 4.87 -8.28
CA ASP A 75 8.39 5.06 -7.26
C ASP A 75 7.95 5.97 -6.13
N LYS A 76 7.25 7.07 -6.46
CA LYS A 76 6.68 7.99 -5.46
C LYS A 76 5.63 7.30 -4.61
N GLN A 77 4.76 6.49 -5.22
CA GLN A 77 3.74 5.74 -4.50
C GLN A 77 4.38 4.70 -3.56
N ALA A 78 5.36 3.93 -4.04
CA ALA A 78 6.08 2.96 -3.22
C ALA A 78 6.77 3.62 -2.02
N LYS A 79 7.47 4.75 -2.23
CA LYS A 79 8.09 5.54 -1.14
C LYS A 79 7.06 6.10 -0.17
N LEU A 80 5.89 6.51 -0.67
CA LEU A 80 4.80 7.01 0.17
C LEU A 80 4.23 5.90 1.05
N VAL A 81 3.98 4.71 0.47
CA VAL A 81 3.51 3.51 1.17
C VAL A 81 4.50 3.13 2.26
N GLU A 82 5.78 2.99 1.92
CA GLU A 82 6.85 2.66 2.88
C GLU A 82 6.87 3.64 4.06
N ARG A 83 6.94 4.95 3.76
CA ARG A 83 6.99 5.99 4.80
C ARG A 83 5.76 5.96 5.72
N LYS A 84 4.57 5.74 5.14
CA LYS A 84 3.31 5.69 5.90
C LYS A 84 3.23 4.42 6.73
N ALA A 85 3.57 3.26 6.16
CA ALA A 85 3.63 1.99 6.87
C ALA A 85 4.58 2.06 8.06
N SER A 86 5.84 2.47 7.85
CA SER A 86 6.82 2.58 8.94
C SER A 86 6.37 3.53 10.05
N SER A 87 5.70 4.63 9.71
CA SER A 87 5.14 5.55 10.71
C SER A 87 4.04 4.91 11.56
N ILE A 88 3.25 4.00 10.99
CA ILE A 88 2.22 3.24 11.72
C ILE A 88 2.87 2.13 12.54
N GLU A 89 3.83 1.38 12.00
CA GLU A 89 4.58 0.34 12.73
C GLU A 89 5.21 0.89 14.01
N ILE A 90 5.81 2.09 13.94
CA ILE A 90 6.40 2.78 15.10
C ILE A 90 5.32 3.10 16.15
N GLN A 91 4.15 3.59 15.71
CA GLN A 91 3.05 3.90 16.62
C GLN A 91 2.48 2.64 17.28
N LEU A 92 2.29 1.56 16.52
CA LEU A 92 1.82 0.27 17.05
C LEU A 92 2.82 -0.35 18.04
N SER A 93 4.11 -0.22 17.76
CA SER A 93 5.15 -0.65 18.69
C SER A 93 5.08 0.13 20.01
N ALA A 94 4.77 1.43 19.96
CA ALA A 94 4.61 2.27 21.14
C ALA A 94 3.34 1.94 21.96
N THR A 95 2.31 1.32 21.36
CA THR A 95 1.12 0.88 22.10
C THR A 95 1.33 -0.43 22.84
N GLY A 96 2.36 -1.21 22.48
CA GLY A 96 2.69 -2.51 23.07
C GLY A 96 2.33 -3.71 22.18
N VAL A 97 1.86 -3.49 20.95
CA VAL A 97 1.61 -4.57 19.99
C VAL A 97 2.94 -5.19 19.56
N SER A 98 3.02 -6.53 19.52
CA SER A 98 4.26 -7.22 19.19
C SER A 98 4.68 -7.01 17.73
N ALA A 99 5.99 -6.94 17.47
CA ALA A 99 6.51 -6.85 16.10
C ALA A 99 6.07 -8.05 15.23
N ALA A 100 5.90 -9.23 15.84
CA ALA A 100 5.39 -10.42 15.17
C ALA A 100 3.94 -10.20 14.69
N ALA A 101 3.06 -9.63 15.52
CA ALA A 101 1.70 -9.30 15.12
C ALA A 101 1.67 -8.24 14.00
N VAL A 102 2.50 -7.19 14.10
CA VAL A 102 2.59 -6.14 13.06
C VAL A 102 3.07 -6.72 11.72
N SER A 103 4.02 -7.67 11.74
CA SER A 103 4.56 -8.29 10.52
C SER A 103 3.56 -9.15 9.72
N LYS A 104 2.42 -9.51 10.32
CA LYS A 104 1.32 -10.22 9.64
C LYS A 104 0.52 -9.30 8.71
N VAL A 105 0.65 -7.99 8.88
CA VAL A 105 -0.06 -6.98 8.10
C VAL A 105 0.86 -6.45 7.00
N SER A 106 0.34 -6.32 5.77
CA SER A 106 1.13 -5.80 4.65
C SER A 106 1.39 -4.29 4.80
N LYS A 107 2.45 -3.81 4.14
CA LYS A 107 2.77 -2.38 4.15
C LYS A 107 1.70 -1.54 3.48
N GLU A 108 1.04 -2.08 2.46
CA GLU A 108 -0.07 -1.44 1.77
C GLU A 108 -1.26 -1.21 2.72
N GLN A 109 -1.58 -2.22 3.54
CA GLN A 109 -2.63 -2.13 4.56
C GLN A 109 -2.27 -1.11 5.66
N LEU A 110 -1.04 -1.17 6.19
CA LEU A 110 -0.57 -0.19 7.17
C LEU A 110 -0.52 1.23 6.59
N ALA A 111 -0.16 1.37 5.32
CA ALA A 111 -0.21 2.65 4.62
C ALA A 111 -1.66 3.16 4.47
N ALA A 112 -2.63 2.27 4.22
CA ALA A 112 -4.05 2.64 4.19
C ALA A 112 -4.53 3.21 5.53
N VAL A 113 -4.10 2.62 6.65
CA VAL A 113 -4.31 3.19 8.00
C VAL A 113 -3.69 4.58 8.07
N GLY A 114 -2.42 4.72 7.69
CA GLY A 114 -1.70 6.00 7.69
C GLY A 114 -2.27 7.08 6.76
N LEU A 115 -3.06 6.69 5.76
CA LEU A 115 -3.83 7.60 4.89
C LEU A 115 -5.20 7.97 5.49
N SER A 116 -5.78 7.08 6.29
CA SER A 116 -7.04 7.34 7.00
C SER A 116 -6.87 8.30 8.19
N ILE A 117 -5.68 8.33 8.81
CA ILE A 117 -5.32 9.24 9.90
C ILE A 117 -5.06 10.64 9.33
N ARG A 118 -5.85 11.64 9.73
CA ARG A 118 -5.77 13.02 9.19
C ARG A 118 -5.27 14.01 10.23
N GLY A 119 -4.63 15.08 9.75
CA GLY A 119 -4.16 16.18 10.60
C GLY A 119 -3.18 15.70 11.66
N SER A 120 -3.49 16.00 12.92
CA SER A 120 -2.69 15.63 14.10
C SER A 120 -3.15 14.34 14.79
N GLU A 121 -3.98 13.52 14.14
CA GLU A 121 -4.34 12.21 14.67
C GLU A 121 -3.12 11.29 14.81
N ARG A 122 -3.12 10.49 15.87
CA ARG A 122 -2.14 9.44 16.15
C ARG A 122 -2.86 8.26 16.78
N ILE A 123 -2.30 7.07 16.63
CA ILE A 123 -2.77 5.88 17.32
C ILE A 123 -2.43 6.03 18.81
N ILE A 124 -3.43 5.92 19.66
CA ILE A 124 -3.29 6.03 21.13
C ILE A 124 -3.22 4.67 21.79
N THR A 125 -3.87 3.68 21.21
CA THR A 125 -3.87 2.29 21.67
C THR A 125 -4.25 1.36 20.52
N ALA A 126 -3.77 0.12 20.59
CA ALA A 126 -4.05 -0.91 19.59
C ALA A 126 -3.93 -2.30 20.22
N LEU A 127 -4.62 -3.26 19.62
CA LEU A 127 -4.52 -4.68 19.95
C LEU A 127 -4.64 -5.51 18.66
N PHE A 128 -3.98 -6.66 18.65
CA PHE A 128 -4.13 -7.66 17.59
C PHE A 128 -5.12 -8.74 18.06
N GLY A 129 -5.84 -9.35 17.14
CA GLY A 129 -6.87 -10.32 17.50
C GLY A 129 -7.57 -10.92 16.30
N THR A 130 -8.78 -11.43 16.51
CA THR A 130 -9.64 -11.95 15.45
C THR A 130 -11.00 -11.25 15.45
N PHE A 131 -11.51 -11.02 14.24
CA PHE A 131 -12.84 -10.46 13.96
C PHE A 131 -13.48 -11.33 12.89
N GLU A 132 -14.68 -11.87 13.18
CA GLU A 132 -15.42 -12.74 12.26
C GLU A 132 -14.61 -13.95 11.74
N GLY A 133 -13.66 -14.44 12.54
CA GLY A 133 -12.80 -15.59 12.20
C GLY A 133 -11.52 -15.25 11.45
N SER A 134 -11.31 -13.98 11.07
CA SER A 134 -10.08 -13.52 10.41
C SER A 134 -9.18 -12.73 11.36
N GLU A 135 -7.87 -12.80 11.15
CA GLU A 135 -6.92 -11.96 11.88
C GLU A 135 -7.20 -10.48 11.61
N CYS A 136 -7.08 -9.66 12.65
CA CYS A 136 -7.34 -8.24 12.55
C CYS A 136 -6.47 -7.44 13.52
N LEU A 137 -6.31 -6.17 13.18
CA LEU A 137 -5.69 -5.17 14.04
C LEU A 137 -6.73 -4.11 14.38
N LEU A 138 -7.05 -4.00 15.67
CA LEU A 138 -7.93 -2.98 16.20
C LEU A 138 -7.08 -1.84 16.76
N MET A 139 -7.32 -0.62 16.29
CA MET A 139 -6.57 0.58 16.63
C MET A 139 -7.54 1.68 17.04
N ALA A 140 -7.12 2.60 17.90
CA ALA A 140 -7.88 3.82 18.16
C ALA A 140 -7.01 5.06 18.03
N THR A 141 -7.62 6.14 17.56
CA THR A 141 -7.15 7.53 17.68
C THR A 141 -8.04 8.27 18.67
N HIS A 142 -7.77 9.56 18.91
CA HIS A 142 -8.66 10.41 19.70
C HIS A 142 -10.02 10.71 19.01
N LYS A 143 -10.20 10.31 17.73
CA LYS A 143 -11.43 10.58 16.96
C LYS A 143 -12.20 9.34 16.54
N LYS A 144 -11.54 8.19 16.43
CA LYS A 144 -12.14 6.99 15.87
C LYS A 144 -11.43 5.71 16.29
N ILE A 145 -12.17 4.61 16.24
CA ILE A 145 -11.64 3.26 16.25
C ILE A 145 -11.50 2.80 14.79
N MET A 146 -10.44 2.06 14.49
CA MET A 146 -10.17 1.51 13.16
C MET A 146 -9.93 0.01 13.30
N LEU A 147 -10.66 -0.78 12.54
CA LEU A 147 -10.50 -2.23 12.45
C LEU A 147 -9.94 -2.57 11.07
N LEU A 148 -8.74 -3.12 11.05
CA LEU A 148 -8.06 -3.57 9.84
C LEU A 148 -8.11 -5.09 9.78
N SER A 149 -8.83 -5.64 8.81
CA SER A 149 -8.81 -7.06 8.44
C SER A 149 -8.08 -7.27 7.11
N GLU A 150 -7.98 -8.51 6.63
CA GLU A 150 -7.21 -8.90 5.43
C GLU A 150 -7.41 -7.97 4.21
N GLU A 151 -8.60 -7.44 3.97
CA GLU A 151 -8.85 -6.55 2.82
C GLU A 151 -9.52 -5.23 3.18
N THR A 152 -10.04 -5.08 4.41
CA THR A 152 -10.89 -3.96 4.76
C THR A 152 -10.37 -3.18 5.94
N LEU A 153 -10.35 -1.86 5.78
CA LEU A 153 -10.17 -0.91 6.87
C LEU A 153 -11.54 -0.30 7.19
N THR A 154 -12.14 -0.75 8.28
CA THR A 154 -13.40 -0.20 8.78
C THR A 154 -13.10 0.85 9.84
N THR A 155 -13.77 2.00 9.76
CA THR A 155 -13.59 3.10 10.72
C THR A 155 -14.89 3.39 11.45
N TYR A 156 -14.80 3.50 12.77
CA TYR A 156 -15.92 3.81 13.67
C TYR A 156 -15.63 5.14 14.35
N ASP A 157 -16.37 6.18 13.97
CA ASP A 157 -16.26 7.48 14.62
C ASP A 157 -16.57 7.37 16.11
N LEU A 158 -15.65 7.86 16.94
CA LEU A 158 -15.68 7.66 18.38
C LEU A 158 -16.96 8.22 19.04
N PRO A 159 -17.52 9.38 18.64
CA PRO A 159 -18.80 9.86 19.19
C PRO A 159 -19.99 8.91 19.00
N SER A 160 -19.92 8.01 18.01
CA SER A 160 -20.98 7.05 17.70
C SER A 160 -20.76 5.67 18.33
N VAL A 161 -19.65 5.50 19.06
CA VAL A 161 -19.33 4.28 19.79
C VAL A 161 -20.01 4.29 21.16
N SER A 162 -20.67 3.20 21.51
CA SER A 162 -21.34 3.02 22.80
C SER A 162 -21.12 1.61 23.35
N LYS A 163 -21.36 1.42 24.65
CA LYS A 163 -21.23 0.12 25.33
C LYS A 163 -19.87 -0.56 25.12
N LEU A 164 -18.80 0.23 25.07
CA LEU A 164 -17.43 -0.29 24.99
C LEU A 164 -17.05 -0.98 26.31
N VAL A 165 -16.88 -2.30 26.27
CA VAL A 165 -16.54 -3.14 27.42
C VAL A 165 -15.46 -4.16 27.04
N VAL A 166 -14.82 -4.72 28.06
CA VAL A 166 -13.84 -5.81 27.91
C VAL A 166 -14.20 -6.96 28.84
N HIS A 167 -14.14 -8.18 28.31
CA HIS A 167 -14.28 -9.42 29.06
C HIS A 167 -13.13 -10.35 28.68
N ASP A 168 -12.19 -10.56 29.60
CA ASP A 168 -10.89 -11.19 29.31
C ASP A 168 -10.16 -10.45 28.17
N ALA A 169 -9.87 -11.13 27.07
CA ALA A 169 -9.27 -10.52 25.87
C ALA A 169 -10.32 -10.06 24.84
N VAL A 170 -11.61 -10.20 25.12
CA VAL A 170 -12.69 -9.83 24.19
C VAL A 170 -13.07 -8.37 24.38
N VAL A 171 -13.00 -7.58 23.32
CA VAL A 171 -13.44 -6.19 23.27
C VAL A 171 -14.76 -6.12 22.51
N ASP A 172 -15.80 -5.65 23.21
CA ASP A 172 -17.14 -5.49 22.67
C ASP A 172 -17.53 -4.02 22.66
N PHE A 173 -18.14 -3.56 21.58
CA PHE A 173 -18.77 -2.25 21.51
C PHE A 173 -19.93 -2.23 20.53
N LYS A 174 -20.68 -1.13 20.51
CA LYS A 174 -21.71 -0.86 19.52
C LYS A 174 -21.38 0.39 18.73
N PHE A 175 -21.50 0.32 17.42
CA PHE A 175 -21.47 1.48 16.52
C PHE A 175 -22.85 1.63 15.88
N ASN A 176 -23.53 2.76 16.11
CA ASN A 176 -24.90 2.97 15.62
C ASN A 176 -25.85 1.78 15.91
N ALA A 177 -25.79 1.24 17.14
CA ALA A 177 -26.50 0.05 17.61
C ALA A 177 -26.08 -1.31 17.02
N ILE A 178 -25.17 -1.35 16.04
CA ILE A 178 -24.60 -2.58 15.49
C ILE A 178 -23.48 -3.07 16.41
N PRO A 179 -23.55 -4.31 16.92
CA PRO A 179 -22.50 -4.87 17.77
C PRO A 179 -21.23 -5.17 16.96
N VAL A 180 -20.08 -4.92 17.57
CA VAL A 180 -18.75 -5.26 17.06
C VAL A 180 -18.00 -5.97 18.19
N THR A 181 -17.48 -7.15 17.89
CA THR A 181 -16.78 -8.02 18.86
C THR A 181 -15.42 -8.41 18.28
N VAL A 182 -14.36 -8.09 19.01
CA VAL A 182 -12.98 -8.45 18.64
C VAL A 182 -12.38 -9.32 19.73
N HIS A 183 -11.86 -10.48 19.35
CA HIS A 183 -11.16 -11.39 20.27
C HIS A 183 -9.66 -11.09 20.24
N GLY A 184 -9.18 -10.33 21.21
CA GLY A 184 -7.75 -10.00 21.34
C GLY A 184 -6.89 -11.22 21.68
N ASP A 185 -5.60 -11.12 21.33
CA ASP A 185 -4.58 -12.11 21.68
C ASP A 185 -3.97 -11.91 23.08
N ASP A 186 -4.13 -10.71 23.66
CA ASP A 186 -3.58 -10.31 24.95
C ASP A 186 -4.63 -9.56 25.81
N THR A 187 -4.99 -10.15 26.94
CA THR A 187 -5.94 -9.59 27.92
C THR A 187 -5.52 -8.23 28.45
N ALA A 188 -4.22 -8.03 28.74
CA ALA A 188 -3.73 -6.76 29.26
C ALA A 188 -3.81 -5.64 28.21
N LEU A 189 -3.51 -5.96 26.95
CA LEU A 189 -3.70 -5.02 25.84
C LEU A 189 -5.17 -4.70 25.59
N ALA A 190 -6.06 -5.70 25.66
CA ALA A 190 -7.51 -5.49 25.53
C ALA A 190 -8.07 -4.57 26.63
N GLN A 191 -7.66 -4.79 27.89
CA GLN A 191 -8.04 -3.93 29.01
C GLN A 191 -7.49 -2.50 28.85
N LYS A 192 -6.22 -2.37 28.47
CA LYS A 192 -5.60 -1.06 28.18
C LYS A 192 -6.31 -0.34 27.04
N PHE A 193 -6.70 -1.07 26.00
CA PHE A 193 -7.45 -0.54 24.87
C PHE A 193 -8.76 0.09 25.33
N VAL A 194 -9.59 -0.68 26.04
CA VAL A 194 -10.88 -0.20 26.52
C VAL A 194 -10.72 0.99 27.48
N ALA A 195 -9.81 0.92 28.45
CA ALA A 195 -9.56 2.02 29.38
C ALA A 195 -9.18 3.33 28.65
N THR A 196 -8.22 3.26 27.73
CA THR A 196 -7.74 4.43 26.97
C THR A 196 -8.84 5.02 26.08
N VAL A 197 -9.65 4.17 25.43
CA VAL A 197 -10.72 4.64 24.55
C VAL A 197 -11.89 5.22 25.36
N GLN A 198 -12.19 4.66 26.54
CA GLN A 198 -13.18 5.22 27.45
C GLN A 198 -12.80 6.63 27.94
N GLU A 199 -11.53 6.88 28.25
CA GLU A 199 -11.04 8.22 28.59
C GLU A 199 -11.28 9.25 27.46
N GLU A 200 -11.12 8.83 26.21
CA GLU A 200 -11.43 9.69 25.06
C GLU A 200 -12.94 9.87 24.85
N LEU A 201 -13.76 8.83 25.04
CA LEU A 201 -15.22 8.89 24.90
C LEU A 201 -15.87 9.90 25.85
N VAL A 202 -15.37 10.02 27.09
CA VAL A 202 -15.88 10.97 28.08
C VAL A 202 -15.83 12.42 27.56
N LYS A 203 -14.86 12.77 26.70
CA LYS A 203 -14.70 14.12 26.14
C LYS A 203 -15.83 14.52 25.18
N TYR A 204 -16.59 13.55 24.67
CA TYR A 204 -17.67 13.77 23.71
C TYR A 204 -19.07 13.69 24.35
N GLN A 205 -19.16 13.38 25.64
CA GLN A 205 -20.42 13.26 26.39
C GLN A 205 -20.78 14.54 27.16
N VAL A 206 -20.07 15.64 26.88
CA VAL A 206 -20.32 17.00 27.39
C VAL A 206 -21.01 17.83 26.31
#